data_AF-A0A1F8MUH8-F1
#
_entry.id   AF-A0A1F8MUH8-F1
#
_cell.length_a   1.000
_cell.length_b   1.000
_cell.length_c   1.000
_cell.angle_alpha   90.00
_cell.angle_beta   90.00
_cell.angle_gamma   90.00
#
_symmetry.space_group_name_H-M   'P 1'
#
loop_
_entity.id
_entity.type
_entity.pdbx_description
1 polymer ?
#
loop_
_entity_poly.entity_id
_entity_poly.type
_entity_poly.pdbx_seq_one_letter_code
_entity_poly.pdbx_strand_id
1 'polypeptide(L)'
;MSKQMILRVACLLIIVLGLVPQTSCIKSLSETEVEDQIYLQVNEVRQQLGLSALSRDPDLDELARQSSESRFSEGVEQTTELRYLMHNSWWETYRLGSPRLGKGTTQKQVDYCLETPGLRELMLRSEARTTGVGIAIVGDSVYYTQVFDVLNAAGGDGELIRLYENALAEDPTWAQLRQFVMFDNTDEQTYIPDEFVCADFAAMLHNRAEMAGMKTAYVSIDFIEGPAHALNSFNTADRGMVYIDCTGQGFQEATPGGSFDPQNSDADYDKAAYVGASLEYGLIPLDKATSFDYAFYEQWDQQWAEYEEKLDLYNSGTLNFKQRQALRDELETLQFILGDYRWEPLGIVTDVYIHW
;
A
#
# COMPACT_ATOMS: atom_id res chain seq x y z
N MET A 1 50.18 -45.05 74.71
CA MET A 1 48.77 -44.81 74.31
C MET A 1 48.73 -44.91 72.79
N SER A 2 48.50 -46.06 72.13
CA SER A 2 47.33 -46.95 72.10
C SER A 2 46.04 -46.29 71.61
N LYS A 3 45.45 -46.93 70.57
CA LYS A 3 44.03 -47.01 70.15
C LYS A 3 43.55 -45.96 69.14
N GLN A 4 43.29 -46.36 67.88
CA GLN A 4 42.01 -46.90 67.34
C GLN A 4 41.02 -45.74 67.05
N MET A 5 40.28 -45.63 65.95
CA MET A 5 39.83 -46.55 64.88
C MET A 5 38.91 -45.73 63.93
N ILE A 6 38.51 -46.34 62.79
CA ILE A 6 37.27 -46.11 61.99
C ILE A 6 37.36 -45.00 60.92
N LEU A 7 36.91 -45.13 59.67
CA LEU A 7 36.43 -46.19 58.75
C LEU A 7 35.93 -45.45 57.48
N ARG A 8 35.93 -46.14 56.32
CA ARG A 8 35.15 -45.94 55.05
C ARG A 8 36.09 -45.74 53.84
N VAL A 9 36.50 -46.79 53.13
CA VAL A 9 35.77 -47.65 52.16
C VAL A 9 35.26 -46.86 50.94
N ALA A 10 35.94 -47.02 49.81
CA ALA A 10 35.41 -47.02 48.43
C ALA A 10 36.54 -47.49 47.48
N CYS A 11 36.65 -48.79 47.22
CA CYS A 11 36.15 -49.47 46.02
C CYS A 11 36.65 -48.88 44.68
N LEU A 12 37.74 -49.46 44.20
CA LEU A 12 38.08 -49.59 42.77
C LEU A 12 36.93 -50.32 42.05
N LEU A 13 36.35 -49.69 41.03
CA LEU A 13 35.59 -50.38 40.00
C LEU A 13 35.94 -49.75 38.65
N ILE A 14 36.76 -50.46 37.89
CA ILE A 14 37.12 -50.13 36.52
C ILE A 14 35.86 -50.38 35.68
N ILE A 15 35.22 -49.31 35.24
CA ILE A 15 34.17 -49.35 34.22
C ILE A 15 34.80 -48.78 32.94
N VAL A 16 35.16 -49.68 32.03
CA VAL A 16 35.39 -49.35 30.63
C VAL A 16 34.01 -49.25 29.99
N LEU A 17 33.42 -48.05 30.00
CA LEU A 17 32.23 -47.75 29.22
C LEU A 17 32.68 -47.10 27.92
N GLY A 18 32.41 -47.80 26.81
CA GLY A 18 32.69 -47.31 25.47
C GLY A 18 31.97 -45.99 25.22
N LEU A 19 32.77 -44.94 24.97
CA LEU A 19 32.32 -43.73 24.30
C LEU A 19 32.07 -44.10 22.84
N VAL A 20 30.87 -44.58 22.56
CA VAL A 20 30.29 -44.51 21.21
C VAL A 20 30.06 -43.01 20.96
N PRO A 21 30.69 -42.39 19.95
CA PRO A 21 30.29 -41.05 19.55
C PRO A 21 28.84 -41.16 19.09
N GLN A 22 27.92 -40.53 19.83
CA GLN A 22 26.58 -40.30 19.32
C GLN A 22 26.74 -39.41 18.10
N THR A 23 26.74 -40.02 16.92
CA THR A 23 26.44 -39.35 15.67
C THR A 23 24.99 -38.88 15.80
N SER A 24 24.82 -37.70 16.39
CA SER A 24 23.67 -36.85 16.13
C SER A 24 23.50 -36.82 14.61
N CYS A 25 22.55 -37.59 14.10
CA CYS A 25 22.10 -37.45 12.73
C CYS A 25 21.58 -36.03 12.63
N ILE A 26 22.38 -35.14 12.04
CA ILE A 26 21.95 -33.80 11.67
C ILE A 26 20.81 -34.01 10.68
N LYS A 27 19.57 -33.87 11.17
CA LYS A 27 18.38 -33.96 10.33
C LYS A 27 18.45 -32.77 9.37
N SER A 28 18.50 -33.07 8.07
CA SER A 28 18.34 -32.05 7.04
C SER A 28 16.93 -31.49 7.12
N LEU A 29 16.81 -30.18 7.06
CA LEU A 29 15.54 -29.48 6.88
C LEU A 29 15.14 -29.58 5.40
N SER A 30 13.84 -29.60 5.15
CA SER A 30 13.22 -29.33 3.85
C SER A 30 13.27 -27.82 3.53
N GLU A 31 13.07 -27.45 2.26
CA GLU A 31 13.00 -26.04 1.83
C GLU A 31 11.91 -25.28 2.60
N THR A 32 10.70 -25.84 2.68
CA THR A 32 9.59 -25.24 3.46
C THR A 32 9.91 -25.07 4.94
N GLU A 33 10.56 -26.05 5.59
CA GLU A 33 10.98 -25.90 7.00
C GLU A 33 12.02 -24.78 7.20
N VAL A 34 12.80 -24.45 6.16
CA VAL A 34 13.74 -23.32 6.18
C VAL A 34 13.01 -22.01 5.91
N GLU A 35 12.09 -21.95 4.94
CA GLU A 35 11.21 -20.80 4.70
C GLU A 35 10.48 -20.38 5.99
N ASP A 36 9.83 -21.35 6.67
CA ASP A 36 9.13 -21.15 7.94
C ASP A 36 10.04 -20.55 9.02
N GLN A 37 11.26 -21.08 9.15
CA GLN A 37 12.20 -20.64 10.18
C GLN A 37 12.79 -19.26 9.88
N ILE A 38 13.08 -18.94 8.61
CA ILE A 38 13.52 -17.59 8.22
C ILE A 38 12.42 -16.58 8.54
N TYR A 39 11.17 -16.85 8.14
CA TYR A 39 10.02 -16.00 8.45
C TYR A 39 9.89 -15.71 9.96
N LEU A 40 9.96 -16.76 10.79
CA LEU A 40 9.86 -16.62 12.24
C LEU A 40 11.01 -15.79 12.84
N GLN A 41 12.24 -16.03 12.40
CA GLN A 41 13.43 -15.31 12.88
C GLN A 41 13.42 -13.84 12.45
N VAL A 42 13.00 -13.53 11.23
CA VAL A 42 12.85 -12.14 10.76
C VAL A 42 11.84 -11.39 11.63
N ASN A 43 10.71 -12.01 11.94
CA ASN A 43 9.69 -11.40 12.82
C ASN A 43 10.17 -11.24 14.26
N GLU A 44 10.96 -12.17 14.79
CA GLU A 44 11.60 -12.02 16.10
C GLU A 44 12.50 -10.78 16.14
N VAL A 45 13.34 -10.58 15.12
CA VAL A 45 14.22 -9.41 15.01
C VAL A 45 13.42 -8.12 14.90
N ARG A 46 12.39 -8.08 14.05
CA ARG A 46 11.52 -6.90 13.89
C ARG A 46 10.87 -6.50 15.21
N GLN A 47 10.31 -7.46 15.94
CA GLN A 47 9.68 -7.21 17.23
C GLN A 47 10.68 -6.71 18.29
N GLN A 48 11.91 -7.24 18.32
CA GLN A 48 12.97 -6.75 19.21
C GLN A 48 13.33 -5.28 18.97
N LEU A 49 13.14 -4.79 17.73
CA LEU A 49 13.35 -3.39 17.33
C LEU A 49 12.09 -2.51 17.46
N GLY A 50 10.97 -3.06 17.97
CA GLY A 50 9.71 -2.34 18.11
C GLY A 50 8.93 -2.17 16.80
N LEU A 51 9.28 -2.92 15.76
CA LEU A 51 8.54 -2.96 14.49
C LEU A 51 7.41 -4.01 14.56
N SER A 52 6.33 -3.76 13.82
CA SER A 52 5.26 -4.73 13.63
C SER A 52 5.76 -6.00 12.95
N ALA A 53 5.27 -7.15 13.41
CA ALA A 53 5.50 -8.43 12.75
C ALA A 53 4.82 -8.44 11.37
N LEU A 54 5.47 -9.10 10.41
CA LEU A 54 4.96 -9.36 9.07
C LEU A 54 3.98 -10.53 9.14
N SER A 55 2.84 -10.40 8.48
CA SER A 55 1.97 -11.51 8.10
C SER A 55 2.62 -12.31 6.96
N ARG A 56 2.36 -13.62 6.91
CA ARG A 56 2.83 -14.46 5.81
C ARG A 56 1.77 -14.64 4.75
N ASP A 57 2.15 -14.47 3.49
CA ASP A 57 1.27 -14.63 2.33
C ASP A 57 1.77 -15.80 1.43
N PRO A 58 0.95 -16.84 1.25
CA PRO A 58 1.26 -17.97 0.37
C PRO A 58 1.51 -17.60 -1.10
N ASP A 59 0.86 -16.56 -1.62
CA ASP A 59 1.05 -16.12 -3.01
C ASP A 59 2.41 -15.43 -3.16
N LEU A 60 2.83 -14.67 -2.15
CA LEU A 60 4.18 -14.10 -2.09
C LEU A 60 5.25 -15.18 -1.87
N ASP A 61 4.96 -16.25 -1.10
CA ASP A 61 5.85 -17.40 -0.99
C ASP A 61 6.08 -18.05 -2.36
N GLU A 62 5.01 -18.24 -3.15
CA GLU A 62 5.10 -18.80 -4.49
C GLU A 62 5.90 -17.88 -5.43
N LEU A 63 5.64 -16.57 -5.41
CA LEU A 63 6.44 -15.59 -6.15
C LEU A 63 7.93 -15.62 -5.76
N ALA A 64 8.21 -15.75 -4.47
CA ALA A 64 9.58 -15.84 -3.95
C ALA A 64 10.29 -17.13 -4.41
N ARG A 65 9.57 -18.28 -4.48
CA ARG A 65 10.12 -19.54 -4.98
C ARG A 65 10.43 -19.45 -6.47
N GLN A 66 9.50 -18.93 -7.27
CA GLN A 66 9.71 -18.71 -8.70
C GLN A 66 10.92 -17.80 -8.96
N SER A 67 11.05 -16.74 -8.17
CA SER A 67 12.22 -15.85 -8.20
C SER A 67 13.52 -16.62 -7.92
N SER A 68 13.53 -17.43 -6.86
CA SER A 68 14.68 -18.25 -6.46
C SER A 68 15.11 -19.26 -7.53
N GLU A 69 14.18 -19.85 -8.27
CA GLU A 69 14.46 -20.88 -9.30
C GLU A 69 15.09 -20.33 -10.59
N SER A 70 14.83 -19.07 -10.94
CA SER A 70 15.13 -18.49 -12.26
C SER A 70 16.63 -18.25 -12.59
N ARG A 71 17.58 -18.66 -11.72
CA ARG A 71 19.05 -18.47 -11.84
C ARG A 71 19.44 -17.03 -12.24
N PHE A 72 19.40 -16.13 -11.26
CA PHE A 72 19.77 -14.69 -11.29
C PHE A 72 18.79 -13.74 -11.98
N SER A 73 18.70 -12.52 -11.43
CA SER A 73 19.38 -11.40 -12.10
C SER A 73 20.28 -10.68 -11.09
N GLU A 74 21.32 -10.00 -11.55
CA GLU A 74 22.30 -9.29 -10.72
C GLU A 74 21.64 -8.43 -9.64
N GLY A 75 22.22 -8.40 -8.43
CA GLY A 75 21.63 -7.71 -7.28
C GLY A 75 21.39 -6.23 -7.53
N VAL A 76 20.16 -5.88 -7.88
CA VAL A 76 19.54 -4.56 -7.97
C VAL A 76 18.05 -4.88 -8.02
N GLU A 77 17.20 -4.07 -7.38
CA GLU A 77 15.76 -3.94 -7.64
C GLU A 77 15.26 -4.80 -8.81
N GLN A 78 14.97 -6.09 -8.59
CA GLN A 78 14.14 -6.79 -9.56
C GLN A 78 12.75 -6.26 -9.29
N THR A 79 12.47 -5.17 -9.98
CA THR A 79 11.14 -4.68 -10.23
C THR A 79 10.38 -5.84 -10.87
N THR A 80 9.74 -6.69 -10.07
CA THR A 80 8.33 -6.89 -10.39
C THR A 80 7.82 -5.48 -10.61
N GLU A 81 7.35 -5.17 -11.82
CA GLU A 81 7.06 -3.78 -12.19
C GLU A 81 6.18 -3.08 -11.15
N LEU A 82 5.47 -3.88 -10.35
CA LEU A 82 4.89 -3.66 -9.01
C LEU A 82 5.89 -3.04 -8.01
N ARG A 83 6.02 -1.71 -7.93
CA ARG A 83 7.03 -1.06 -7.05
C ARG A 83 6.68 -1.07 -5.56
N TYR A 84 5.54 -1.64 -5.20
CA TYR A 84 5.14 -1.95 -3.83
C TYR A 84 5.51 -3.37 -3.38
N LEU A 85 6.01 -4.23 -4.29
CA LEU A 85 6.63 -5.50 -3.92
C LEU A 85 8.15 -5.34 -3.93
N MET A 86 8.76 -5.50 -2.76
CA MET A 86 10.21 -5.37 -2.57
C MET A 86 10.84 -6.73 -2.38
N HIS A 87 11.98 -6.98 -3.03
CA HIS A 87 12.64 -8.28 -3.03
C HIS A 87 14.03 -8.20 -2.39
N ASN A 88 14.26 -9.04 -1.39
CA ASN A 88 15.59 -9.45 -0.97
C ASN A 88 15.92 -10.78 -1.65
N SER A 89 17.02 -10.86 -2.39
CA SER A 89 17.50 -12.12 -2.96
C SER A 89 19.00 -12.32 -2.71
N TRP A 90 19.38 -13.51 -2.26
CA TRP A 90 20.77 -13.89 -1.99
C TRP A 90 20.99 -15.39 -2.16
N TRP A 91 22.24 -15.85 -2.16
CA TRP A 91 22.55 -17.27 -2.34
C TRP A 91 23.80 -17.70 -1.58
N GLU A 92 23.90 -19.02 -1.36
CA GLU A 92 25.07 -19.66 -0.78
C GLU A 92 25.50 -20.86 -1.65
N THR A 93 26.79 -20.96 -1.97
CA THR A 93 27.35 -22.06 -2.78
C THR A 93 28.13 -23.05 -1.91
N TYR A 94 27.81 -24.33 -2.06
CA TYR A 94 28.36 -25.44 -1.28
C TYR A 94 29.47 -26.15 -2.06
N ARG A 95 30.73 -25.85 -1.73
CA ARG A 95 31.91 -26.37 -2.46
C ARG A 95 32.14 -27.89 -2.34
N LEU A 96 31.41 -28.60 -1.49
CA LEU A 96 31.64 -30.01 -1.17
C LEU A 96 30.33 -30.80 -1.06
N GLY A 97 29.72 -31.08 -2.22
CA GLY A 97 28.52 -31.92 -2.36
C GLY A 97 27.21 -31.14 -2.34
N SER A 98 26.08 -31.87 -2.40
CA SER A 98 24.75 -31.25 -2.41
C SER A 98 24.53 -30.41 -1.15
N PRO A 99 23.89 -29.23 -1.26
CA PRO A 99 23.57 -28.39 -0.13
C PRO A 99 22.84 -29.16 0.98
N ARG A 100 23.21 -28.89 2.23
CA ARG A 100 22.56 -29.48 3.41
C ARG A 100 22.02 -28.38 4.28
N LEU A 101 20.70 -28.20 4.21
CA LEU A 101 19.98 -27.24 5.03
C LEU A 101 19.83 -27.82 6.44
N GLY A 102 20.39 -27.15 7.44
CA GLY A 102 20.31 -27.55 8.84
C GLY A 102 19.76 -26.44 9.73
N LYS A 103 19.55 -26.73 11.02
CA LYS A 103 19.06 -25.73 11.99
C LYS A 103 19.90 -24.45 12.09
N GLY A 104 21.20 -24.53 11.77
CA GLY A 104 22.09 -23.37 11.75
C GLY A 104 22.09 -22.61 10.42
N THR A 105 21.40 -23.11 9.39
CA THR A 105 21.34 -22.45 8.08
C THR A 105 20.48 -21.18 8.17
N THR A 106 19.31 -21.27 8.78
CA THR A 106 18.31 -20.18 8.85
C THR A 106 18.86 -18.95 9.55
N GLN A 107 19.40 -19.13 10.77
CA GLN A 107 19.98 -18.02 11.53
C GLN A 107 21.11 -17.33 10.76
N LYS A 108 21.99 -18.09 10.11
CA LYS A 108 23.07 -17.54 9.30
C LYS A 108 22.56 -16.70 8.14
N GLN A 109 21.46 -17.10 7.49
CA GLN A 109 20.89 -16.34 6.40
C GLN A 109 20.23 -15.04 6.88
N VAL A 110 19.54 -15.08 8.03
CA VAL A 110 18.98 -13.87 8.65
C VAL A 110 20.10 -12.92 9.09
N ASP A 111 21.14 -13.44 9.75
CA ASP A 111 22.33 -12.66 10.14
C ASP A 111 22.98 -12.01 8.91
N TYR A 112 23.15 -12.77 7.83
CA TYR A 112 23.69 -12.26 6.57
C TYR A 112 22.87 -11.08 6.00
N CYS A 113 21.53 -11.19 6.04
CA CYS A 113 20.66 -10.10 5.62
C CYS A 113 20.82 -8.86 6.51
N LEU A 114 20.92 -9.03 7.83
CA LEU A 114 21.10 -7.92 8.79
C LEU A 114 22.48 -7.26 8.68
N GLU A 115 23.52 -8.03 8.33
CA GLU A 115 24.88 -7.52 8.12
C GLU A 115 25.03 -6.82 6.76
N THR A 116 24.17 -7.13 5.79
CA THR A 116 24.19 -6.55 4.44
C THR A 116 23.27 -5.33 4.36
N PRO A 117 23.79 -4.09 4.18
CA PRO A 117 22.99 -2.86 4.33
C PRO A 117 21.68 -2.80 3.53
N GLY A 118 21.71 -3.15 2.23
CA GLY A 118 20.51 -3.12 1.39
C GLY A 118 19.47 -4.17 1.78
N LEU A 119 19.92 -5.38 2.13
CA LEU A 119 19.00 -6.44 2.58
C LEU A 119 18.39 -6.11 3.94
N ARG A 120 19.20 -5.55 4.86
CA ARG A 120 18.74 -5.09 6.17
C ARG A 120 17.69 -4.01 6.05
N GLU A 121 17.91 -3.02 5.20
CA GLU A 121 16.98 -1.89 5.01
C GLU A 121 15.59 -2.40 4.62
N LEU A 122 15.51 -3.26 3.60
CA LEU A 122 14.25 -3.85 3.14
C LEU A 122 13.58 -4.71 4.22
N MET A 123 14.36 -5.57 4.89
CA MET A 123 13.87 -6.45 5.96
C MET A 123 13.27 -5.68 7.15
N LEU A 124 13.78 -4.49 7.42
CA LEU A 124 13.41 -3.66 8.58
C LEU A 124 12.53 -2.47 8.21
N ARG A 125 11.97 -2.41 6.99
CA ARG A 125 11.04 -1.34 6.63
C ARG A 125 9.84 -1.34 7.56
N SER A 126 9.56 -0.15 8.09
CA SER A 126 8.42 0.12 8.97
C SER A 126 7.09 0.03 8.22
N GLU A 127 7.08 0.12 6.89
CA GLU A 127 5.86 0.06 6.07
C GLU A 127 5.49 -1.37 5.69
N ALA A 128 6.45 -2.29 5.66
CA ALA A 128 6.19 -3.69 5.33
C ALA A 128 5.26 -4.34 6.37
N ARG A 129 4.22 -5.03 5.90
CA ARG A 129 3.21 -5.70 6.74
C ARG A 129 3.02 -7.15 6.36
N THR A 130 3.30 -7.51 5.11
CA THR A 130 3.14 -8.86 4.60
C THR A 130 4.42 -9.30 3.88
N THR A 131 4.74 -10.59 3.95
CA THR A 131 5.95 -11.15 3.31
C THR A 131 5.73 -12.57 2.81
N GLY A 132 6.49 -12.94 1.79
CA GLY A 132 6.68 -14.32 1.35
C GLY A 132 8.16 -14.69 1.36
N VAL A 133 8.48 -15.94 1.67
CA VAL A 133 9.83 -16.49 1.65
C VAL A 133 9.87 -17.70 0.73
N GLY A 134 10.83 -17.71 -0.18
CA GLY A 134 11.03 -18.78 -1.16
C GLY A 134 12.48 -19.20 -1.23
N ILE A 135 12.68 -20.49 -1.45
CA ILE A 135 14.01 -21.10 -1.54
C ILE A 135 14.05 -22.03 -2.74
N ALA A 136 15.18 -22.04 -3.46
CA ALA A 136 15.44 -23.02 -4.51
C ALA A 136 16.85 -23.59 -4.40
N ILE A 137 16.97 -24.92 -4.43
CA ILE A 137 18.26 -25.60 -4.57
C ILE A 137 18.56 -25.85 -6.04
N VAL A 138 19.62 -25.21 -6.55
CA VAL A 138 19.99 -25.31 -7.96
C VAL A 138 21.48 -25.64 -8.09
N GLY A 139 21.75 -26.91 -8.41
CA GLY A 139 23.12 -27.42 -8.48
C GLY A 139 23.76 -27.54 -7.10
N ASP A 140 24.87 -26.85 -6.88
CA ASP A 140 25.57 -26.75 -5.60
C ASP A 140 25.23 -25.46 -4.83
N SER A 141 24.25 -24.69 -5.30
CA SER A 141 23.80 -23.45 -4.68
C SER A 141 22.41 -23.56 -4.10
N VAL A 142 22.19 -22.82 -3.01
CA VAL A 142 20.86 -22.53 -2.45
C VAL A 142 20.59 -21.06 -2.66
N TYR A 143 19.45 -20.76 -3.27
CA TYR A 143 18.95 -19.42 -3.53
C TYR A 143 17.82 -19.13 -2.56
N TYR A 144 17.80 -17.92 -2.03
CA TYR A 144 16.80 -17.43 -1.09
C TYR A 144 16.22 -16.14 -1.64
N THR A 145 14.90 -16.02 -1.59
CA THR A 145 14.20 -14.77 -1.86
C THR A 145 13.21 -14.50 -0.73
N GLN A 146 13.14 -13.25 -0.31
CA GLN A 146 12.07 -12.74 0.53
C GLN A 146 11.40 -11.56 -0.17
N VAL A 147 10.09 -11.65 -0.36
CA VAL A 147 9.25 -10.60 -0.94
C VAL A 147 8.52 -9.89 0.19
N PHE A 148 8.42 -8.57 0.12
CA PHE A 148 7.69 -7.74 1.06
C PHE A 148 6.63 -6.96 0.30
N ASP A 149 5.39 -7.06 0.76
CA ASP A 149 4.34 -6.15 0.33
C ASP A 149 4.31 -4.93 1.26
N VAL A 150 4.51 -3.76 0.67
CA VAL A 150 4.46 -2.45 1.33
C VAL A 150 3.21 -1.65 0.98
N LEU A 151 2.32 -2.15 0.11
CA LEU A 151 1.02 -1.54 -0.17
C LEU A 151 0.03 -1.81 0.98
N ASN A 152 0.02 -3.03 1.51
CA ASN A 152 -0.81 -3.46 2.65
C ASN A 152 -2.24 -2.87 2.62
N ALA A 153 -2.85 -2.89 1.43
CA ALA A 153 -4.24 -2.51 1.23
C ALA A 153 -5.04 -3.79 0.96
N ALA A 154 -6.24 -3.85 1.52
CA ALA A 154 -7.22 -4.89 1.23
C ALA A 154 -8.47 -4.26 0.66
N GLY A 155 -9.11 -4.96 -0.27
CA GLY A 155 -10.42 -4.63 -0.79
C GLY A 155 -11.52 -4.81 0.25
N GLY A 156 -12.76 -4.49 -0.14
CA GLY A 156 -13.93 -4.63 0.70
C GLY A 156 -14.16 -6.08 1.14
N ASP A 157 -13.87 -7.03 0.26
CA ASP A 157 -13.98 -8.47 0.51
C ASP A 157 -12.86 -9.03 1.43
N GLY A 158 -11.89 -8.20 1.80
CA GLY A 158 -10.75 -8.57 2.63
C GLY A 158 -9.58 -9.21 1.88
N GLU A 159 -9.68 -9.37 0.55
CA GLU A 159 -8.58 -9.82 -0.28
C GLU A 159 -7.55 -8.69 -0.47
N LEU A 160 -6.28 -9.04 -0.62
CA LEU A 160 -5.22 -8.05 -0.84
C LEU A 160 -5.39 -7.36 -2.19
N ILE A 161 -5.18 -6.04 -2.21
CA ILE A 161 -5.16 -5.26 -3.43
C ILE A 161 -4.00 -5.73 -4.31
N ARG A 162 -4.34 -6.12 -5.55
CA ARG A 162 -3.37 -6.46 -6.58
C ARG A 162 -3.34 -5.37 -7.63
N LEU A 163 -2.18 -4.76 -7.80
CA LEU A 163 -1.93 -3.82 -8.88
C LEU A 163 -1.18 -4.53 -10.01
N TYR A 164 -1.32 -4.01 -11.21
CA TYR A 164 -0.64 -4.49 -12.42
C TYR A 164 0.01 -3.31 -13.09
N GLU A 165 1.34 -3.29 -13.07
CA GLU A 165 2.15 -2.25 -13.65
C GLU A 165 2.53 -2.59 -15.08
N ASN A 166 2.71 -1.54 -15.89
CA ASN A 166 3.19 -1.65 -17.26
C ASN A 166 4.47 -0.83 -17.41
N ALA A 167 5.63 -1.46 -17.59
CA ALA A 167 6.91 -0.76 -17.73
C ALA A 167 7.00 0.17 -18.95
N LEU A 168 6.06 0.07 -19.88
CA LEU A 168 5.97 0.99 -21.02
C LEU A 168 4.96 2.11 -20.79
N ALA A 169 4.29 2.15 -19.63
CA ALA A 169 3.41 3.24 -19.27
C ALA A 169 4.20 4.54 -19.05
N GLU A 170 3.66 5.64 -19.54
CA GLU A 170 4.30 6.95 -19.51
C GLU A 170 3.45 7.96 -18.73
N ASP A 171 4.10 8.99 -18.21
CA ASP A 171 3.46 10.11 -17.53
C ASP A 171 2.52 10.85 -18.52
N PRO A 172 1.18 10.87 -18.29
CA PRO A 172 0.23 11.43 -19.25
C PRO A 172 0.23 12.97 -19.22
N THR A 173 -0.25 13.64 -20.27
CA THR A 173 -0.68 15.04 -20.15
C THR A 173 -2.02 15.13 -19.41
N TRP A 174 -2.34 16.27 -18.81
CA TRP A 174 -3.65 16.48 -18.19
C TRP A 174 -4.82 16.24 -19.15
N ALA A 175 -4.68 16.64 -20.41
CA ALA A 175 -5.71 16.42 -21.41
C ALA A 175 -5.96 14.92 -21.67
N GLN A 176 -4.90 14.11 -21.72
CA GLN A 176 -5.01 12.65 -21.84
C GLN A 176 -5.60 12.03 -20.58
N LEU A 177 -5.12 12.42 -19.39
CA LEU A 177 -5.62 11.91 -18.12
C LEU A 177 -7.12 12.20 -17.95
N ARG A 178 -7.51 13.47 -18.13
CA ARG A 178 -8.92 13.88 -18.02
C ARG A 178 -9.80 13.12 -19.00
N GLN A 179 -9.34 12.93 -20.24
CA GLN A 179 -10.09 12.15 -21.21
C GLN A 179 -10.21 10.68 -20.78
N PHE A 180 -9.13 10.07 -20.30
CA PHE A 180 -9.15 8.69 -19.82
C PHE A 180 -10.14 8.50 -18.68
N VAL A 181 -10.05 9.34 -17.64
CA VAL A 181 -10.93 9.26 -16.47
C VAL A 181 -12.40 9.41 -16.88
N MET A 182 -12.75 10.43 -17.68
CA MET A 182 -14.12 10.64 -18.19
C MET A 182 -14.71 9.51 -19.07
N PHE A 183 -13.87 8.61 -19.60
CA PHE A 183 -14.33 7.47 -20.41
C PHE A 183 -14.21 6.14 -19.66
N ASP A 184 -13.46 6.12 -18.56
CA ASP A 184 -13.42 5.00 -17.65
C ASP A 184 -14.73 4.95 -16.85
N ASN A 185 -15.12 3.76 -16.41
CA ASN A 185 -16.38 3.57 -15.68
C ASN A 185 -16.16 3.01 -14.27
N THR A 186 -14.99 3.30 -13.68
CA THR A 186 -14.71 2.91 -12.30
C THR A 186 -15.65 3.66 -11.34
N ASP A 187 -15.96 4.92 -11.60
CA ASP A 187 -16.86 5.75 -10.81
C ASP A 187 -18.33 5.31 -10.90
N GLU A 188 -18.72 4.65 -11.99
CA GLU A 188 -20.04 4.02 -12.17
C GLU A 188 -20.24 2.78 -11.27
N GLN A 189 -19.19 2.26 -10.63
CA GLN A 189 -19.34 1.18 -9.65
C GLN A 189 -19.99 1.72 -8.37
N THR A 190 -20.78 0.87 -7.71
CA THR A 190 -21.39 1.21 -6.42
C THR A 190 -20.42 0.85 -5.29
N TYR A 191 -20.22 1.79 -4.36
CA TYR A 191 -19.54 1.52 -3.11
C TYR A 191 -20.43 0.63 -2.23
N ILE A 192 -19.90 -0.54 -1.89
CA ILE A 192 -20.58 -1.52 -1.04
C ILE A 192 -19.66 -1.84 0.14
N PRO A 193 -20.03 -1.46 1.38
CA PRO A 193 -19.27 -1.83 2.56
C PRO A 193 -19.02 -3.34 2.62
N ASP A 194 -17.81 -3.74 2.99
CA ASP A 194 -17.38 -5.15 3.09
C ASP A 194 -17.43 -5.95 1.77
N GLU A 195 -17.54 -5.29 0.60
CA GLU A 195 -17.52 -5.95 -0.71
C GLU A 195 -16.70 -5.17 -1.75
N PHE A 196 -16.93 -3.86 -1.89
CA PHE A 196 -16.28 -3.02 -2.88
C PHE A 196 -16.13 -1.59 -2.33
N VAL A 197 -14.94 -1.27 -1.82
CA VAL A 197 -14.64 -0.03 -1.09
C VAL A 197 -13.60 0.81 -1.84
N CYS A 198 -13.22 1.98 -1.30
CA CYS A 198 -12.30 2.92 -1.97
C CYS A 198 -10.99 2.28 -2.43
N ALA A 199 -10.48 1.28 -1.69
CA ALA A 199 -9.31 0.51 -2.10
C ALA A 199 -9.51 -0.24 -3.42
N ASP A 200 -10.69 -0.82 -3.65
CA ASP A 200 -11.05 -1.52 -4.88
C ASP A 200 -11.21 -0.54 -6.06
N PHE A 201 -11.83 0.62 -5.83
CA PHE A 201 -11.92 1.68 -6.84
C PHE A 201 -10.52 2.14 -7.27
N ALA A 202 -9.65 2.44 -6.30
CA ALA A 202 -8.29 2.89 -6.58
C ALA A 202 -7.46 1.83 -7.31
N ALA A 203 -7.60 0.55 -6.95
CA ALA A 203 -6.95 -0.55 -7.64
C ALA A 203 -7.49 -0.75 -9.06
N MET A 204 -8.79 -0.61 -9.25
CA MET A 204 -9.44 -0.74 -10.56
C MET A 204 -8.98 0.36 -11.52
N LEU A 205 -9.04 1.63 -11.10
CA LEU A 205 -8.61 2.76 -11.93
C LEU A 205 -7.11 2.66 -12.23
N HIS A 206 -6.29 2.29 -11.23
CA HIS A 206 -4.87 2.04 -11.40
C HIS A 206 -4.57 1.06 -12.53
N ASN A 207 -5.13 -0.14 -12.42
CA ASN A 207 -4.85 -1.23 -13.36
C ASN A 207 -5.34 -0.91 -14.78
N ARG A 208 -6.44 -0.15 -14.90
CA ARG A 208 -6.95 0.31 -16.19
C ARG A 208 -6.09 1.40 -16.80
N ALA A 209 -5.56 2.32 -15.99
CA ALA A 209 -4.63 3.34 -16.46
C ALA A 209 -3.32 2.72 -16.97
N GLU A 210 -2.73 1.80 -16.21
CA GLU A 210 -1.52 1.06 -16.62
C GLU A 210 -1.76 0.27 -17.92
N MET A 211 -2.90 -0.40 -18.03
CA MET A 211 -3.32 -1.10 -19.26
C MET A 211 -3.51 -0.13 -20.45
N ALA A 212 -3.93 1.11 -20.20
CA ALA A 212 -4.02 2.17 -21.20
C ALA A 212 -2.66 2.83 -21.52
N GLY A 213 -1.57 2.40 -20.85
CA GLY A 213 -0.23 2.96 -21.01
C GLY A 213 -0.02 4.29 -20.28
N MET A 214 -0.88 4.61 -19.30
CA MET A 214 -0.74 5.78 -18.44
C MET A 214 -0.16 5.38 -17.11
N LYS A 215 1.01 5.93 -16.79
CA LYS A 215 1.67 5.63 -15.53
C LYS A 215 0.87 6.24 -14.38
N THR A 216 0.58 5.44 -13.38
CA THR A 216 -0.23 5.83 -12.23
C THR A 216 0.39 5.35 -10.93
N ALA A 217 -0.12 5.84 -9.81
CA ALA A 217 0.24 5.37 -8.50
C ALA A 217 -1.04 5.13 -7.71
N TYR A 218 -1.01 4.10 -6.87
CA TYR A 218 -2.01 3.91 -5.83
C TYR A 218 -1.66 4.80 -4.63
N VAL A 219 -2.64 5.49 -4.06
CA VAL A 219 -2.45 6.39 -2.92
C VAL A 219 -3.30 5.94 -1.76
N SER A 220 -2.68 5.79 -0.58
CA SER A 220 -3.39 5.60 0.69
C SER A 220 -3.29 6.87 1.52
N ILE A 221 -4.41 7.25 2.14
CA ILE A 221 -4.57 8.45 2.96
C ILE A 221 -5.02 8.04 4.35
N ASP A 222 -4.30 8.52 5.36
CA ASP A 222 -4.76 8.44 6.75
C ASP A 222 -5.32 9.80 7.18
N PHE A 223 -6.40 9.78 7.96
CA PHE A 223 -7.00 10.96 8.56
C PHE A 223 -6.75 11.02 10.06
N ILE A 224 -6.83 12.23 10.64
CA ILE A 224 -6.80 12.43 12.09
C ILE A 224 -7.96 11.65 12.74
N GLU A 225 -9.13 11.70 12.12
CA GLU A 225 -10.33 11.00 12.55
C GLU A 225 -11.00 10.34 11.33
N GLY A 226 -11.54 9.14 11.51
CA GLY A 226 -12.23 8.40 10.45
C GLY A 226 -11.42 7.24 9.87
N PRO A 227 -12.03 6.45 8.96
CA PRO A 227 -11.34 5.38 8.25
C PRO A 227 -10.35 5.95 7.23
N ALA A 228 -9.27 5.21 6.95
CA ALA A 228 -8.35 5.54 5.86
C ALA A 228 -9.08 5.54 4.50
N HIS A 229 -8.52 6.24 3.51
CA HIS A 229 -9.06 6.35 2.16
C HIS A 229 -8.02 6.00 1.10
N ALA A 230 -8.48 5.59 -0.07
CA ALA A 230 -7.60 5.25 -1.18
C ALA A 230 -8.05 5.94 -2.47
N LEU A 231 -7.07 6.37 -3.26
CA LEU A 231 -7.27 7.07 -4.53
C LEU A 231 -6.04 6.86 -5.45
N ASN A 232 -5.99 7.55 -6.58
CA ASN A 232 -4.85 7.47 -7.50
C ASN A 232 -4.13 8.79 -7.65
N SER A 233 -2.83 8.75 -7.96
CA SER A 233 -2.08 9.92 -8.39
C SER A 233 -1.41 9.71 -9.72
N PHE A 234 -1.31 10.78 -10.50
CA PHE A 234 -0.71 10.81 -11.81
C PHE A 234 0.27 11.97 -11.87
N ASN A 235 1.52 11.68 -12.24
CA ASN A 235 2.51 12.72 -12.50
C ASN A 235 2.29 13.22 -13.92
N THR A 236 1.52 14.29 -14.10
CA THR A 236 1.22 14.78 -15.45
C THR A 236 2.40 15.55 -16.03
N ALA A 237 2.65 15.36 -17.33
CA ALA A 237 3.78 15.97 -18.03
C ALA A 237 3.69 17.52 -18.12
N ASP A 238 2.50 18.10 -17.95
CA ASP A 238 2.22 19.52 -18.16
C ASP A 238 1.60 20.24 -16.96
N ARG A 239 1.10 19.52 -15.94
CA ARG A 239 0.46 20.13 -14.76
C ARG A 239 0.97 19.59 -13.41
N GLY A 240 2.00 18.76 -13.41
CA GLY A 240 2.56 18.16 -12.20
C GLY A 240 1.66 17.06 -11.63
N MET A 241 1.77 16.83 -10.32
CA MET A 241 1.01 15.77 -9.65
C MET A 241 -0.48 16.11 -9.61
N VAL A 242 -1.32 15.16 -10.03
CA VAL A 242 -2.78 15.24 -9.95
C VAL A 242 -3.29 14.04 -9.19
N TYR A 243 -4.21 14.26 -8.25
CA TYR A 243 -4.88 13.19 -7.51
C TYR A 243 -6.30 13.03 -8.03
N ILE A 244 -6.70 11.80 -8.32
CA ILE A 244 -8.01 11.44 -8.86
C ILE A 244 -8.70 10.51 -7.87
N ASP A 245 -9.89 10.89 -7.44
CA ASP A 245 -10.78 10.10 -6.59
C ASP A 245 -12.05 9.75 -7.36
N CYS A 246 -12.09 8.53 -7.87
CA CYS A 246 -13.22 7.96 -8.60
C CYS A 246 -14.14 7.13 -7.69
N THR A 247 -14.08 7.29 -6.37
CA THR A 247 -14.95 6.53 -5.47
C THR A 247 -16.40 6.86 -5.78
N GLY A 248 -17.14 5.85 -6.21
CA GLY A 248 -18.46 5.97 -6.84
C GLY A 248 -19.62 6.13 -5.88
N GLN A 249 -20.83 5.96 -6.43
CA GLN A 249 -22.08 6.11 -5.70
C GLN A 249 -22.17 5.22 -4.47
N GLY A 250 -22.69 5.77 -3.35
CA GLY A 250 -22.90 5.02 -2.11
C GLY A 250 -21.83 5.26 -1.04
N PHE A 251 -20.70 5.87 -1.40
CA PHE A 251 -19.69 6.31 -0.42
C PHE A 251 -20.05 7.66 0.20
N GLN A 252 -20.27 8.66 -0.66
CA GLN A 252 -20.56 10.02 -0.28
C GLN A 252 -21.74 10.56 -1.11
N GLU A 253 -22.61 11.35 -0.46
CA GLU A 253 -23.64 12.11 -1.15
C GLU A 253 -23.07 13.49 -1.55
N ALA A 254 -23.28 13.89 -2.79
CA ALA A 254 -22.95 15.23 -3.23
C ALA A 254 -24.01 16.21 -2.70
N THR A 255 -23.58 17.33 -2.13
CA THR A 255 -24.48 18.41 -1.70
C THR A 255 -24.96 19.16 -2.95
N PRO A 256 -26.27 19.15 -3.28
CA PRO A 256 -26.74 19.84 -4.48
C PRO A 256 -26.58 21.35 -4.32
N GLY A 257 -26.07 22.01 -5.36
CA GLY A 257 -25.91 23.46 -5.44
C GLY A 257 -27.22 24.23 -5.58
N GLY A 258 -28.36 23.66 -5.17
CA GLY A 258 -29.66 24.32 -5.26
C GLY A 258 -30.07 24.68 -6.70
N SER A 259 -29.87 23.76 -7.66
CA SER A 259 -30.16 24.03 -9.08
C SER A 259 -31.58 24.59 -9.25
N PHE A 260 -31.70 25.63 -10.09
CA PHE A 260 -33.01 26.14 -10.51
C PHE A 260 -33.73 25.18 -11.46
N ASP A 261 -33.06 24.11 -11.90
CA ASP A 261 -33.58 23.04 -12.75
C ASP A 261 -33.35 21.67 -12.09
N PRO A 262 -34.38 21.09 -11.44
CA PRO A 262 -34.26 19.84 -10.68
C PRO A 262 -34.18 18.58 -11.54
N GLN A 263 -34.02 18.68 -12.88
CA GLN A 263 -34.06 17.53 -13.79
C GLN A 263 -32.70 16.93 -14.17
N ASN A 264 -31.58 17.43 -13.62
CA ASN A 264 -30.24 16.98 -14.01
C ASN A 264 -29.41 16.59 -12.76
N SER A 265 -29.74 15.45 -12.14
CA SER A 265 -29.20 15.06 -10.82
C SER A 265 -28.25 13.86 -10.83
N ASP A 266 -27.71 13.47 -11.99
CA ASP A 266 -26.69 12.43 -12.03
C ASP A 266 -25.33 13.12 -11.83
N ALA A 267 -24.91 13.21 -10.57
CA ALA A 267 -23.57 13.69 -10.23
C ALA A 267 -22.54 12.71 -10.80
N ASP A 268 -21.54 13.24 -11.49
CA ASP A 268 -20.37 12.50 -11.93
C ASP A 268 -19.46 12.30 -10.71
N TYR A 269 -19.05 11.04 -10.47
CA TYR A 269 -18.25 10.68 -9.30
C TYR A 269 -16.75 10.79 -9.58
N ASP A 270 -16.32 11.20 -10.76
CA ASP A 270 -14.93 11.57 -11.01
C ASP A 270 -14.59 12.92 -10.38
N LYS A 271 -13.63 12.89 -9.45
CA LYS A 271 -13.22 14.07 -8.68
C LYS A 271 -11.71 14.26 -8.78
N ALA A 272 -11.29 15.52 -8.87
CA ALA A 272 -9.93 15.89 -8.51
C ALA A 272 -9.84 16.04 -6.98
N ALA A 273 -8.91 15.34 -6.37
CA ALA A 273 -8.65 15.42 -4.94
C ALA A 273 -7.51 16.41 -4.65
N TYR A 274 -7.63 17.11 -3.52
CA TYR A 274 -6.64 18.07 -3.02
C TYR A 274 -6.19 17.59 -1.65
N VAL A 275 -4.97 17.08 -1.58
CA VAL A 275 -4.45 16.39 -0.40
C VAL A 275 -3.13 17.01 0.06
N GLY A 276 -2.93 17.05 1.37
CA GLY A 276 -1.67 17.44 1.98
C GLY A 276 -1.70 17.21 3.49
N ALA A 277 -0.55 16.86 4.08
CA ALA A 277 -0.48 16.58 5.51
C ALA A 277 -0.92 17.80 6.35
N SER A 278 -1.76 17.54 7.36
CA SER A 278 -2.45 18.55 8.19
C SER A 278 -3.41 19.48 7.45
N LEU A 279 -3.75 19.16 6.20
CA LEU A 279 -4.77 19.86 5.42
C LEU A 279 -6.03 19.01 5.30
N GLU A 280 -7.13 19.64 4.93
CA GLU A 280 -8.39 18.97 4.67
C GLU A 280 -8.32 18.22 3.33
N TYR A 281 -8.97 17.06 3.25
CA TYR A 281 -9.11 16.32 2.01
C TYR A 281 -10.20 16.96 1.16
N GLY A 282 -9.78 17.79 0.22
CA GLY A 282 -10.66 18.54 -0.66
C GLY A 282 -11.04 17.78 -1.91
N LEU A 283 -12.28 17.98 -2.38
CA LEU A 283 -12.83 17.34 -3.57
C LEU A 283 -13.48 18.38 -4.48
N ILE A 284 -13.10 18.39 -5.76
CA ILE A 284 -13.73 19.21 -6.81
C ILE A 284 -14.13 18.30 -7.96
N PRO A 285 -15.33 18.46 -8.56
CA PRO A 285 -15.70 17.74 -9.76
C PRO A 285 -14.63 17.87 -10.85
N LEU A 286 -14.31 16.76 -11.53
CA LEU A 286 -13.18 16.70 -12.47
C LEU A 286 -13.27 17.77 -13.58
N ASP A 287 -14.47 18.10 -14.03
CA ASP A 287 -14.71 19.10 -15.07
C ASP A 287 -14.52 20.55 -14.59
N LYS A 288 -14.50 20.79 -13.28
CA LYS A 288 -14.31 22.11 -12.64
C LYS A 288 -12.90 22.34 -12.12
N ALA A 289 -12.12 21.28 -11.91
CA ALA A 289 -10.73 21.37 -11.47
C ALA A 289 -9.84 21.98 -12.57
N THR A 290 -9.54 23.28 -12.46
CA THR A 290 -8.69 23.99 -13.44
C THR A 290 -7.24 24.16 -13.01
N SER A 291 -6.96 24.03 -11.71
CA SER A 291 -5.63 23.98 -11.09
C SER A 291 -5.59 22.88 -10.02
N PHE A 292 -4.41 22.34 -9.73
CA PHE A 292 -4.17 21.28 -8.74
C PHE A 292 -3.39 21.75 -7.52
N ASP A 293 -3.11 23.05 -7.42
CA ASP A 293 -2.56 23.64 -6.21
C ASP A 293 -3.63 23.63 -5.11
N TYR A 294 -3.25 23.30 -3.87
CA TYR A 294 -4.19 23.29 -2.74
C TYR A 294 -4.88 24.66 -2.53
N ALA A 295 -4.19 25.76 -2.80
CA ALA A 295 -4.78 27.11 -2.72
C ALA A 295 -5.94 27.33 -3.70
N PHE A 296 -6.04 26.56 -4.78
CA PHE A 296 -7.20 26.58 -5.67
C PHE A 296 -8.43 25.96 -4.98
N TYR A 297 -8.24 24.85 -4.25
CA TYR A 297 -9.30 24.26 -3.44
C TYR A 297 -9.78 25.20 -2.35
N GLU A 298 -8.89 25.87 -1.62
CA GLU A 298 -9.30 26.85 -0.61
C GLU A 298 -10.15 28.00 -1.19
N GLN A 299 -9.80 28.49 -2.38
CA GLN A 299 -10.58 29.52 -3.07
C GLN A 299 -11.93 28.98 -3.55
N TRP A 300 -11.96 27.75 -4.04
CA TRP A 300 -13.19 27.07 -4.45
C TRP A 300 -14.16 26.89 -3.28
N ASP A 301 -13.65 26.42 -2.14
CA ASP A 301 -14.41 26.23 -0.91
C ASP A 301 -14.99 27.56 -0.39
N GLN A 302 -14.18 28.63 -0.41
CA GLN A 302 -14.64 29.97 -0.06
C GLN A 302 -15.76 30.47 -0.99
N GLN A 303 -15.69 30.19 -2.29
CA GLN A 303 -16.73 30.58 -3.25
C GLN A 303 -18.03 29.80 -3.02
N TRP A 304 -17.96 28.53 -2.61
CA TRP A 304 -19.12 27.76 -2.18
C TRP A 304 -19.78 28.34 -0.93
N ALA A 305 -19.00 28.72 0.08
CA ALA A 305 -19.53 29.38 1.27
C ALA A 305 -20.22 30.72 0.93
N GLU A 306 -19.64 31.50 0.02
CA GLU A 306 -20.27 32.72 -0.50
C GLU A 306 -21.57 32.43 -1.25
N TYR A 307 -21.58 31.37 -2.07
CA TYR A 307 -22.78 30.95 -2.81
C TYR A 307 -23.91 30.56 -1.85
N GLU A 308 -23.63 29.77 -0.83
CA GLU A 308 -24.60 29.33 0.18
C GLU A 308 -25.19 30.52 0.95
N GLU A 309 -24.35 31.46 1.44
CA GLU A 309 -24.82 32.67 2.13
C GLU A 309 -25.73 33.52 1.24
N LYS A 310 -25.36 33.67 -0.03
CA LYS A 310 -26.16 34.40 -1.03
C LYS A 310 -27.47 33.68 -1.34
N LEU A 311 -27.46 32.35 -1.43
CA LEU A 311 -28.64 31.55 -1.70
C LEU A 311 -29.64 31.65 -0.54
N ASP A 312 -29.16 31.59 0.70
CA ASP A 312 -29.98 31.80 1.90
C ASP A 312 -30.60 33.20 1.92
N LEU A 313 -29.82 34.23 1.61
CA LEU A 313 -30.33 35.60 1.52
C LEU A 313 -31.39 35.73 0.42
N TYR A 314 -31.17 35.12 -0.75
CA TYR A 314 -32.13 35.09 -1.85
C TYR A 314 -33.44 34.41 -1.44
N ASN A 315 -33.35 33.28 -0.73
CA ASN A 315 -34.49 32.49 -0.27
C ASN A 315 -35.21 33.08 0.95
N SER A 316 -34.57 33.96 1.72
CA SER A 316 -35.16 34.62 2.90
C SER A 316 -36.41 35.45 2.60
N GLY A 317 -36.62 35.86 1.35
CA GLY A 317 -37.74 36.72 0.94
C GLY A 317 -37.65 38.16 1.43
N THR A 318 -36.52 38.57 2.03
CA THR A 318 -36.33 39.91 2.61
C THR A 318 -35.95 40.99 1.58
N LEU A 319 -35.53 40.58 0.38
CA LEU A 319 -35.03 41.46 -0.66
C LEU A 319 -36.15 42.10 -1.49
N ASN A 320 -35.95 43.36 -1.91
CA ASN A 320 -36.81 43.97 -2.92
C ASN A 320 -36.52 43.39 -4.32
N PHE A 321 -37.40 43.66 -5.29
CA PHE A 321 -37.28 43.13 -6.65
C PHE A 321 -35.91 43.39 -7.31
N LYS A 322 -35.36 44.61 -7.17
CA LYS A 322 -34.08 44.98 -7.79
C LYS A 322 -32.90 44.26 -7.14
N GLN A 323 -32.90 44.17 -5.80
CA GLN A 323 -31.88 43.43 -5.06
C GLN A 323 -31.94 41.94 -5.36
N ARG A 324 -33.16 41.38 -5.43
CA ARG A 324 -33.38 39.97 -5.76
C ARG A 324 -32.90 39.62 -7.16
N GLN A 325 -33.14 40.50 -8.15
CA GLN A 325 -32.64 40.26 -9.51
C GLN A 325 -31.11 40.30 -9.57
N ALA A 326 -30.48 41.30 -8.95
CA ALA A 326 -29.01 41.38 -8.93
C ALA A 326 -28.37 40.16 -8.25
N LEU A 327 -28.92 39.74 -7.10
CA LEU A 327 -28.43 38.57 -6.38
C LEU A 327 -28.63 37.27 -7.18
N ARG A 328 -29.72 37.17 -7.93
CA ARG A 328 -29.94 36.05 -8.86
C ARG A 328 -28.84 35.98 -9.91
N ASP A 329 -28.52 37.10 -10.56
CA ASP A 329 -27.50 37.15 -11.60
C ASP A 329 -26.10 36.75 -11.03
N GLU A 330 -25.81 37.14 -9.78
CA GLU A 330 -24.61 36.71 -9.06
C GLU A 330 -24.60 35.20 -8.75
N LEU A 331 -25.74 34.64 -8.28
CA LEU A 331 -25.88 33.21 -8.02
C LEU A 331 -25.73 32.38 -9.30
N GLU A 332 -26.32 32.81 -10.43
CA GLU A 332 -26.17 32.14 -11.73
C GLU A 332 -24.70 32.16 -12.20
N THR A 333 -23.96 33.24 -11.92
CA THR A 333 -22.53 33.33 -12.23
C THR A 333 -21.70 32.39 -11.36
N LEU A 334 -21.96 32.36 -10.05
CA LEU A 334 -21.27 31.46 -9.12
C LEU A 334 -21.58 30.00 -9.45
N GLN A 335 -22.85 29.64 -9.69
CA GLN A 335 -23.23 28.28 -10.07
C GLN A 335 -22.54 27.83 -11.36
N PHE A 336 -22.38 28.71 -12.35
CA PHE A 336 -21.64 28.35 -13.57
C PHE A 336 -20.18 27.95 -13.29
N ILE A 337 -19.52 28.66 -12.37
CA ILE A 337 -18.14 28.40 -11.95
C ILE A 337 -18.08 27.13 -11.10
N LEU A 338 -18.97 27.03 -10.10
CA LEU A 338 -18.97 26.01 -9.05
C LEU A 338 -19.57 24.66 -9.47
N GLY A 339 -20.40 24.66 -10.52
CA GLY A 339 -21.16 23.48 -10.91
C GLY A 339 -22.44 23.29 -10.10
N ASP A 340 -23.07 22.14 -10.31
CA ASP A 340 -24.39 21.83 -9.77
C ASP A 340 -24.35 21.12 -8.43
N TYR A 341 -23.17 20.72 -7.97
CA TYR A 341 -22.98 20.00 -6.71
C TYR A 341 -21.59 20.25 -6.12
N ARG A 342 -21.51 20.09 -4.80
CA ARG A 342 -20.30 20.15 -3.99
C ARG A 342 -20.07 18.80 -3.33
N TRP A 343 -18.81 18.38 -3.25
CA TRP A 343 -18.41 17.24 -2.46
C TRP A 343 -17.92 17.73 -1.10
N GLU A 344 -18.43 17.13 -0.02
CA GLU A 344 -17.94 17.46 1.31
C GLU A 344 -16.50 16.94 1.47
N PRO A 345 -15.67 17.61 2.26
CA PRO A 345 -14.35 17.09 2.58
C PRO A 345 -14.45 15.80 3.43
N LEU A 346 -13.48 14.89 3.26
CA LEU A 346 -13.48 13.60 3.98
C LEU A 346 -12.86 13.69 5.39
N GLY A 347 -12.05 14.71 5.66
CA GLY A 347 -11.38 14.91 6.94
C GLY A 347 -10.03 15.58 6.82
N ILE A 348 -9.31 15.71 7.94
CA ILE A 348 -7.95 16.25 7.95
C ILE A 348 -6.94 15.11 7.76
N VAL A 349 -6.11 15.23 6.72
CA VAL A 349 -5.08 14.25 6.36
C VAL A 349 -3.94 14.28 7.37
N THR A 350 -3.52 13.13 7.89
CA THR A 350 -2.26 12.99 8.64
C THR A 350 -1.12 12.61 7.72
N ASP A 351 -1.32 11.58 6.90
CA ASP A 351 -0.29 10.95 6.10
C ASP A 351 -0.80 10.64 4.69
N VAL A 352 0.11 10.75 3.72
CA VAL A 352 -0.12 10.45 2.31
C VAL A 352 0.95 9.47 1.86
N TYR A 353 0.54 8.25 1.51
CA TYR A 353 1.42 7.20 1.01
C TYR A 353 1.18 7.02 -0.48
N ILE A 354 2.21 7.24 -1.29
CA ILE A 354 2.13 7.12 -2.75
C ILE A 354 2.94 5.90 -3.19
N HIS A 355 2.26 4.93 -3.78
CA HIS A 355 2.79 3.64 -4.21
C HIS A 355 2.79 3.61 -5.75
N TRP A 356 3.97 3.81 -6.32
CA TRP A 356 4.21 3.80 -7.76
C TRP A 356 4.44 2.41 -8.33
#